data_AF-A0A7C3X9N2-F1
#
_entry.id   AF-A0A7C3X9N2-F1
#
_cell.length_a   1.000
_cell.length_b   1.000
_cell.length_c   1.000
_cell.angle_alpha   90.00
_cell.angle_beta   90.00
_cell.angle_gamma   90.00
#
_symmetry.space_group_name_H-M   'P 1'
#
loop_
_entity.id
_entity.type
_entity.pdbx_description
1 polymer ?
#
loop_
_entity_poly.entity_id
_entity_poly.type
_entity_poly.pdbx_seq_one_letter_code
_entity_poly.pdbx_strand_id
1 'polypeptide(L)'
;MSIDEILASAETKMAKSVDATTHEFTLIRTGRANPAILEHVVVNAYGADMPIQQVATITVPDPRQLLITPFDRNTLSAIEKGILRSDLNLTPVNDGQAIRLNIPPL
;
A
#
# COMPACT_ATOMS: atom_id res chain seq x y z
N MET A 1 15.14 36.00 -18.10
CA MET A 1 15.41 34.57 -17.97
C MET A 1 16.57 34.24 -18.89
N SER A 2 17.71 33.82 -18.33
CA SER A 2 18.82 33.32 -19.13
C SER A 2 18.48 31.95 -19.72
N ILE A 3 19.19 31.54 -20.77
CA ILE A 3 18.99 30.22 -21.39
C ILE A 3 19.23 29.09 -20.36
N ASP A 4 20.20 29.28 -19.46
CA ASP A 4 20.51 28.32 -18.39
C ASP A 4 19.35 28.19 -17.38
N GLU A 5 18.67 29.28 -17.03
CA GLU A 5 17.49 29.23 -16.16
C GLU A 5 16.31 28.47 -16.81
N ILE A 6 16.15 28.61 -18.13
CA ILE A 6 15.11 27.89 -18.89
C ILE A 6 15.42 26.39 -18.93
N LEU A 7 16.69 26.02 -19.18
CA LEU A 7 17.14 24.62 -19.17
C LEU A 7 16.96 23.98 -17.79
N ALA A 8 17.38 24.66 -16.71
CA ALA A 8 17.21 24.15 -15.34
C ALA A 8 15.73 24.00 -14.94
N SER A 9 14.87 24.94 -15.37
CA SER A 9 13.43 24.84 -15.14
C SER A 9 12.80 23.67 -15.90
N ALA A 10 13.23 23.44 -17.15
CA ALA A 10 12.76 22.33 -17.97
C ALA A 10 13.16 20.98 -17.37
N GLU A 11 14.41 20.83 -16.94
CA GLU A 11 14.92 19.61 -16.30
C GLU A 11 14.14 19.30 -15.01
N THR A 12 13.90 20.31 -14.17
CA THR A 12 13.09 20.16 -12.95
C THR A 12 11.66 19.70 -13.25
N LYS A 13 11.05 20.24 -14.30
CA LYS A 13 9.69 19.84 -14.71
C LYS A 13 9.67 18.40 -15.27
N MET A 14 10.64 18.03 -16.07
CA MET A 14 10.77 16.68 -16.61
C MET A 14 10.96 15.65 -15.48
N ALA A 15 11.83 15.94 -14.52
CA ALA A 15 12.04 15.09 -13.35
C ALA A 15 10.73 14.88 -12.56
N LYS A 16 9.98 15.96 -12.30
CA LYS A 16 8.66 15.86 -11.64
C LYS A 16 7.66 15.03 -12.43
N SER A 17 7.64 15.13 -13.75
CA SER A 17 6.75 14.31 -14.59
C SER A 17 7.13 12.83 -14.54
N VAL A 18 8.43 12.50 -14.52
CA VAL A 18 8.89 11.12 -14.38
C VAL A 18 8.53 10.56 -13.00
N ASP A 19 8.72 11.33 -11.93
CA ASP A 19 8.36 10.93 -10.57
C ASP A 19 6.85 10.69 -10.42
N ALA A 20 6.02 11.61 -10.94
CA ALA A 20 4.57 11.47 -10.94
C ALA A 20 4.12 10.20 -11.69
N THR A 21 4.71 9.95 -12.86
CA THR A 21 4.41 8.75 -13.66
C THR A 21 4.83 7.47 -12.93
N THR A 22 5.98 7.48 -12.27
CA THR A 22 6.46 6.34 -11.49
C THR A 22 5.53 6.05 -10.31
N HIS A 23 5.05 7.09 -9.63
CA HIS A 23 4.08 6.95 -8.56
C HIS A 23 2.75 6.35 -9.04
N GLU A 24 2.21 6.83 -10.16
CA GLU A 24 1.02 6.25 -10.80
C GLU A 24 1.21 4.75 -11.12
N PHE A 25 2.38 4.35 -11.63
CA PHE A 25 2.66 2.94 -11.90
C PHE A 25 2.72 2.08 -10.63
N THR A 26 3.13 2.62 -9.49
CA THR A 26 3.09 1.86 -8.23
C THR A 26 1.67 1.55 -7.76
N LEU A 27 0.69 2.38 -8.15
CA LEU A 27 -0.73 2.20 -7.83
C LEU A 27 -1.44 1.21 -8.76
N ILE A 28 -0.87 0.92 -9.94
CA ILE A 28 -1.47 0.00 -10.91
C ILE A 28 -1.36 -1.44 -10.43
N ARG A 29 -2.51 -2.13 -10.36
CA ARG A 29 -2.60 -3.55 -10.00
C ARG A 29 -2.04 -4.42 -11.14
N THR A 30 -0.78 -4.84 -11.02
CA THR A 30 -0.09 -5.68 -12.02
C THR A 30 -0.35 -7.18 -11.89
N GLY A 31 -1.33 -7.58 -11.07
CA GLY A 31 -1.57 -9.00 -10.74
C GLY A 31 -0.49 -9.64 -9.86
N ARG A 32 0.49 -8.85 -9.39
CA ARG A 32 1.51 -9.25 -8.40
C ARG A 32 1.23 -8.58 -7.05
N ALA A 33 1.60 -9.27 -5.99
CA ALA A 33 1.58 -8.76 -4.63
C ALA A 33 2.55 -7.59 -4.46
N ASN A 34 1.99 -6.37 -4.37
CA ASN A 34 2.72 -5.15 -4.05
C ASN A 34 2.21 -4.61 -2.70
N PRO A 35 3.10 -4.41 -1.70
CA PRO A 35 2.75 -3.79 -0.43
C PRO A 35 2.15 -2.38 -0.57
N ALA A 36 2.51 -1.65 -1.63
CA ALA A 36 2.03 -0.29 -1.87
C ALA A 36 0.49 -0.22 -2.06
N ILE A 37 -0.15 -1.33 -2.44
CA ILE A 37 -1.62 -1.39 -2.57
C ILE A 37 -2.31 -1.15 -1.21
N LEU A 38 -1.61 -1.45 -0.11
CA LEU A 38 -2.13 -1.30 1.25
C LEU A 38 -1.76 0.07 1.87
N GLU A 39 -0.97 0.92 1.22
CA GLU A 39 -0.54 2.22 1.77
C GLU A 39 -1.69 3.17 2.07
N HIS A 40 -2.74 3.12 1.25
CA HIS A 40 -3.94 3.95 1.42
C HIS A 40 -4.96 3.35 2.38
N VAL A 41 -4.70 2.15 2.95
CA VAL A 41 -5.65 1.49 3.86
C VAL A 41 -5.48 2.05 5.27
N VAL A 42 -6.57 2.65 5.75
CA VAL A 42 -6.68 3.18 7.10
C VAL A 42 -7.40 2.17 7.99
N VAL A 43 -6.84 1.92 9.17
CA VAL A 43 -7.32 0.96 10.16
C VAL A 43 -7.66 1.70 11.44
N ASN A 44 -8.82 1.40 12.03
CA ASN A 44 -9.20 1.96 13.32
C ASN A 44 -8.54 1.16 14.46
N ALA A 45 -7.38 1.61 14.92
CA ALA A 45 -6.66 1.00 16.04
C ALA A 45 -6.78 1.90 17.27
N TYR A 46 -7.11 1.31 18.42
CA TYR A 46 -7.19 2.02 19.71
C TYR A 46 -8.11 3.27 19.70
N GLY A 47 -9.17 3.26 18.88
CA GLY A 47 -10.14 4.35 18.77
C GLY A 47 -9.72 5.51 17.86
N ALA A 48 -8.58 5.40 17.17
CA ALA A 48 -8.12 6.37 16.19
C ALA A 48 -7.86 5.69 14.83
N ASP A 49 -8.05 6.46 13.76
CA ASP A 49 -7.77 6.02 12.41
C ASP A 49 -6.28 6.20 12.10
N MET A 50 -5.58 5.07 11.87
CA MET A 50 -4.14 5.03 11.61
C MET A 50 -3.84 4.30 10.30
N PRO A 51 -2.80 4.69 9.55
CA PRO A 51 -2.33 3.92 8.40
C PRO A 51 -1.91 2.52 8.81
N ILE A 52 -2.26 1.51 8.00
CA ILE A 52 -1.94 0.11 8.29
C ILE A 52 -0.44 -0.15 8.50
N GLN A 53 0.43 0.61 7.82
CA GLN A 53 1.88 0.52 7.96
C GLN A 53 2.39 0.84 9.38
N GLN A 54 1.65 1.63 10.15
CA GLN A 54 2.02 1.97 11.53
C GLN A 54 1.59 0.91 12.53
N VAL A 55 0.63 0.06 12.17
CA VAL A 55 0.00 -0.93 13.06
C VAL A 55 0.49 -2.35 12.77
N ALA A 56 1.01 -2.60 11.56
CA ALA A 56 1.45 -3.90 11.11
C ALA A 56 2.65 -3.84 10.13
N THR A 57 3.42 -4.91 10.11
CA THR A 57 4.46 -5.15 9.11
C THR A 57 3.87 -5.90 7.92
N ILE A 58 4.09 -5.39 6.71
CA ILE A 58 3.61 -5.99 5.46
C ILE A 58 4.81 -6.65 4.77
N THR A 59 4.71 -7.95 4.47
CA THR A 59 5.71 -8.71 3.72
C THR A 59 5.08 -9.44 2.54
N VAL A 60 5.89 -9.74 1.54
CA VAL A 60 5.48 -10.49 0.35
C VAL A 60 6.15 -11.86 0.37
N PRO A 61 5.57 -12.87 1.03
CA PRO A 61 6.15 -14.22 1.05
C PRO A 61 6.07 -14.91 -0.32
N ASP A 62 5.04 -14.61 -1.12
CA ASP A 62 4.80 -15.19 -2.44
C ASP A 62 4.28 -14.09 -3.39
N PRO A 63 4.57 -14.09 -4.70
CA PRO A 63 4.14 -13.04 -5.61
C PRO A 63 2.62 -12.88 -5.75
N ARG A 64 1.82 -13.75 -5.14
CA ARG A 64 0.36 -13.73 -5.12
C ARG A 64 -0.24 -13.54 -3.73
N GLN A 65 0.60 -13.46 -2.70
CA GLN A 65 0.17 -13.38 -1.32
C GLN A 65 0.88 -12.24 -0.59
N LEU A 66 0.09 -11.39 0.07
CA LEU A 66 0.57 -10.43 1.05
C LEU A 66 0.37 -10.99 2.44
N LEU A 67 1.40 -10.89 3.29
CA LEU A 67 1.35 -11.25 4.70
C LEU A 67 1.42 -9.98 5.54
N ILE A 68 0.41 -9.78 6.37
CA ILE A 68 0.31 -8.65 7.28
C ILE A 68 0.47 -9.20 8.70
N THR A 69 1.56 -8.85 9.34
CA THR A 69 1.88 -9.24 10.72
C THR A 69 1.63 -8.04 11.63
N PRO A 70 0.55 -8.02 12.42
CA PRO A 70 0.28 -6.93 13.35
C PRO A 70 1.31 -6.89 14.48
N PHE A 71 1.60 -5.70 14.99
CA PHE A 71 2.45 -5.56 16.18
C PHE A 71 1.73 -5.99 17.47
N ASP A 72 0.41 -5.87 17.51
CA ASP A 72 -0.44 -6.32 18.62
C ASP A 72 -1.57 -7.21 18.09
N ARG A 73 -1.81 -8.36 18.73
CA ARG A 73 -2.88 -9.29 18.33
C ARG A 73 -4.27 -8.69 18.51
N ASN A 74 -4.44 -7.70 19.38
CA ASN A 74 -5.73 -7.03 19.59
C ASN A 74 -6.16 -6.18 18.38
N THR A 75 -5.22 -5.73 17.55
CA THR A 75 -5.53 -4.91 16.36
C THR A 75 -5.88 -5.76 15.13
N LEU A 76 -5.80 -7.09 15.25
CA LEU A 76 -6.02 -8.02 14.15
C LEU A 76 -7.44 -7.92 13.58
N SER A 77 -8.46 -7.84 14.44
CA SER A 77 -9.86 -7.63 13.99
C SER A 77 -10.10 -6.25 13.37
N ALA A 78 -9.36 -5.23 13.84
CA ALA A 78 -9.45 -3.89 13.26
C ALA A 78 -8.84 -3.87 11.85
N ILE A 79 -7.69 -4.51 11.66
CA ILE A 79 -7.01 -4.61 10.36
C ILE A 79 -7.89 -5.38 9.37
N GLU A 80 -8.46 -6.50 9.79
CA GLU A 80 -9.39 -7.29 8.97
C GLU A 80 -10.57 -6.43 8.46
N LYS A 81 -11.19 -5.65 9.36
CA LYS A 81 -12.26 -4.72 9.00
C LYS A 81 -11.79 -3.57 8.11
N GLY A 82 -10.58 -3.04 8.32
CA GLY A 82 -10.01 -1.98 7.48
C GLY A 82 -9.75 -2.44 6.05
N ILE A 83 -9.27 -3.68 5.89
CA ILE A 83 -9.06 -4.32 4.58
C ILE A 83 -10.40 -4.60 3.88
N LEU A 84 -11.41 -5.07 4.61
CA LEU A 84 -12.76 -5.29 4.07
C LEU A 84 -13.49 -3.99 3.68
N ARG A 85 -13.23 -2.90 4.39
CA ARG A 85 -13.78 -1.57 4.08
C ARG A 85 -13.07 -0.87 2.93
N SER A 86 -11.83 -1.26 2.63
CA SER A 86 -11.09 -0.66 1.53
C SER A 86 -11.58 -1.24 0.20
N ASP A 87 -11.58 -0.41 -0.85
CA ASP A 87 -12.02 -0.75 -2.21
C ASP A 87 -11.07 -1.75 -2.93
N LEU A 88 -10.33 -2.54 -2.16
CA LEU A 88 -9.43 -3.55 -2.65
C LEU A 88 -10.17 -4.78 -3.17
N ASN A 89 -11.40 -5.03 -2.68
CA ASN A 89 -12.21 -6.20 -3.00
C ASN A 89 -11.43 -7.52 -2.81
N LEU A 90 -10.56 -7.55 -1.81
CA LEU A 90 -9.76 -8.71 -1.43
C LEU A 90 -10.29 -9.27 -0.11
N THR A 91 -10.32 -10.60 0.02
CA THR A 91 -10.74 -11.27 1.25
C THR A 91 -9.51 -11.57 2.11
N PRO A 92 -9.40 -10.97 3.32
CA PRO A 92 -8.35 -11.33 4.27
C PRO A 92 -8.59 -12.74 4.83
N VAL A 93 -7.54 -13.54 4.92
CA VAL A 93 -7.51 -14.86 5.58
C VAL A 93 -6.75 -14.70 6.89
N ASN A 94 -7.41 -15.03 8.00
CA ASN A 94 -6.87 -14.80 9.33
C ASN A 94 -6.32 -16.11 9.93
N ASP A 95 -5.05 -16.11 10.34
CA ASP A 95 -4.41 -17.27 10.99
C ASP A 95 -4.21 -17.10 12.50
N GLY A 96 -4.83 -16.09 13.10
CA GLY A 96 -4.74 -15.76 14.53
C GLY A 96 -3.46 -15.04 14.94
N GLN A 97 -2.39 -15.09 14.13
CA GLN A 97 -1.17 -14.30 14.34
C GLN A 97 -0.86 -13.33 13.20
N ALA A 98 -1.29 -13.65 11.98
CA ALA A 98 -1.09 -12.82 10.80
C ALA A 98 -2.33 -12.88 9.91
N ILE A 99 -2.47 -11.88 9.04
CA ILE A 99 -3.52 -11.81 8.02
C ILE A 99 -2.86 -12.02 6.66
N ARG A 100 -3.37 -12.99 5.90
CA ARG A 100 -2.96 -13.27 4.53
C ARG A 100 -3.96 -12.69 3.55
N LEU A 101 -3.46 -12.03 2.52
CA LEU A 101 -4.25 -11.47 1.42
C LEU A 101 -3.83 -12.15 0.13
N ASN A 102 -4.73 -12.95 -0.43
CA ASN A 102 -4.51 -13.60 -1.71
C ASN A 102 -5.03 -12.73 -2.83
N ILE A 103 -4.18 -12.45 -3.81
CA ILE A 103 -4.55 -11.68 -5.00
C ILE A 103 -5.06 -12.68 -6.05
N PRO A 104 -6.33 -12.56 -6.48
CA PRO A 104 -6.86 -13.44 -7.52
C PRO A 104 -6.11 -13.20 -8.84
N PRO A 105 -5.96 -14.26 -9.68
CA PRO A 105 -5.42 -14.10 -11.02
C PRO A 105 -6.37 -13.23 -11.86
N LEU A 106 -5.82 -12.24 -12.54
CA LEU A 106 -6.49 -11.49 -13.61
C LEU A 106 -6.71 -12.38 -14.84
#